data_AF-M5GC01-F1
#
_entry.id   AF-M5GC01-F1
#
_cell.length_a   1.000
_cell.length_b   1.000
_cell.length_c   1.000
_cell.angle_alpha   90.00
_cell.angle_beta   90.00
_cell.angle_gamma   90.00
#
_symmetry.space_group_name_H-M   'P 1'
#
loop_
_entity.id
_entity.type
_entity.pdbx_description
1 polymer ?
#
loop_
_entity_poly.entity_id
_entity_poly.type
_entity_poly.pdbx_seq_one_letter_code
_entity_poly.pdbx_strand_id
1 'polypeptide(L)'
;CEASFKAANLERRHVNSSQYCVHSIIAIVCCHDVPLYLTNLVDTGEKHFYTVALVQKVMDQLPAAATVGILYDIACQLHRS
;
A
#
# COMPACT_ATOMS: atom_id res chain seq x y z
N CYS A 1 22.82 13.59 35.76
CA CYS A 1 22.58 13.14 34.38
C CYS A 1 21.44 12.12 34.29
N GLU A 2 20.28 12.37 34.91
CA GLU A 2 19.19 11.38 34.94
C GLU A 2 17.80 12.06 34.87
N ALA A 3 17.74 13.28 34.34
CA ALA A 3 16.51 14.08 34.32
C ALA A 3 16.17 14.62 32.92
N SER A 4 16.58 13.92 31.84
CA SER A 4 16.32 14.39 30.47
C SER A 4 15.91 13.29 29.49
N PHE A 5 15.30 12.22 29.96
CA PHE A 5 14.52 11.34 29.08
C PHE A 5 13.06 11.83 29.08
N LYS A 6 12.75 12.81 28.22
CA LYS A 6 11.36 13.16 27.90
C LYS A 6 10.76 12.01 27.08
N ALA A 7 10.11 11.08 27.77
CA ALA A 7 9.17 10.15 27.15
C ALA A 7 8.15 10.94 26.34
N ALA A 8 7.82 10.44 25.15
CA ALA A 8 6.91 11.09 24.22
C ALA A 8 5.58 11.43 24.92
N ASN A 9 5.22 12.71 24.89
CA ASN A 9 4.01 13.23 25.51
C ASN A 9 2.76 12.51 24.95
N LEU A 10 2.08 11.74 25.80
CA LEU A 10 0.82 11.04 25.52
C LEU A 10 -0.33 12.06 25.28
N GLU A 11 -0.15 13.32 25.67
CA GLU A 11 -1.14 14.40 25.53
C GLU A 11 -1.00 15.22 24.23
N ARG A 12 -0.32 14.70 23.20
CA ARG A 12 -0.60 15.20 21.85
C ARG A 12 -1.98 14.70 21.45
N ARG A 13 -2.98 15.51 21.84
CA ARG A 13 -4.34 15.58 21.33
C ARG A 13 -4.35 14.98 19.93
N HIS A 14 -4.95 13.81 19.80
CA HIS A 14 -5.20 13.15 18.52
C HIS A 14 -5.91 14.17 17.63
N VAL A 15 -5.12 14.92 16.86
CA VAL A 15 -5.65 15.74 15.79
C VAL A 15 -6.34 14.71 14.91
N ASN A 16 -7.65 14.81 14.83
CA ASN A 16 -8.47 13.93 14.04
C ASN A 16 -8.08 14.17 12.58
N SER A 17 -6.97 13.59 12.13
CA SER A 17 -6.46 13.71 10.76
C SER A 17 -7.20 12.73 9.85
N SER A 18 -8.50 12.57 10.10
CA SER A 18 -9.40 11.71 9.33
C SER A 18 -9.69 12.25 7.94
N GLN A 19 -9.06 13.35 7.52
CA GLN A 19 -9.45 14.04 6.30
C GLN A 19 -8.55 13.72 5.11
N TYR A 20 -7.22 13.67 5.22
CA TYR A 20 -6.38 13.39 4.03
C TYR A 20 -4.99 12.82 4.38
N CYS A 21 -4.92 11.62 4.97
CA CYS A 21 -3.64 10.93 5.15
C CYS A 21 -3.45 9.90 4.04
N VAL A 22 -2.99 10.34 2.87
CA VAL A 22 -2.39 9.42 1.89
C VAL A 22 -1.05 8.98 2.47
N HIS A 23 -0.98 7.74 2.92
CA HIS A 23 0.21 7.15 3.53
C HIS A 23 1.24 6.73 2.48
N SER A 24 0.78 6.26 1.32
CA SER A 24 1.63 5.91 0.18
C SER A 24 0.80 5.83 -1.11
N ILE A 25 1.50 5.61 -2.23
CA ILE A 25 0.90 5.31 -3.53
C ILE A 25 1.36 3.93 -3.94
N ILE A 26 0.44 3.10 -4.40
CA ILE A 26 0.75 1.82 -5.05
C ILE A 26 0.44 1.97 -6.53
N ALA A 27 1.38 1.53 -7.37
CA ALA A 27 1.27 1.61 -8.82
C ALA A 27 1.52 0.26 -9.48
N ILE A 28 0.80 -0.02 -10.56
CA ILE A 28 1.25 -0.97 -11.58
C ILE A 28 1.88 -0.17 -12.70
N VAL A 29 3.13 -0.49 -13.01
CA VAL A 29 3.90 0.15 -14.08
C VAL A 29 4.13 -0.82 -15.22
N CYS A 30 4.27 -0.30 -16.43
CA CYS A 30 4.73 -1.10 -17.56
C CYS A 30 6.25 -1.35 -17.45
N CYS A 31 6.81 -2.13 -18.38
CA CYS A 31 8.24 -2.38 -18.48
C CYS A 31 9.11 -1.14 -18.81
N HIS A 32 8.49 -0.01 -19.11
CA HIS A 32 9.16 1.27 -19.37
C HIS A 32 8.95 2.29 -18.24
N ASP A 33 8.57 1.83 -17.04
CA ASP A 33 8.32 2.66 -15.86
C ASP A 33 7.17 3.67 -16.01
N VAL A 34 6.25 3.44 -16.96
CA VAL A 34 5.05 4.27 -17.12
C VAL A 34 3.92 3.70 -16.25
N PRO A 35 3.31 4.50 -15.35
CA PRO A 35 2.17 4.06 -14.55
C PRO A 35 0.95 3.72 -15.41
N LEU A 36 0.42 2.52 -15.25
CA LEU A 36 -0.84 2.07 -15.87
C LEU A 36 -2.01 2.29 -14.92
N TYR A 37 -1.81 1.98 -13.64
CA TYR A 37 -2.80 2.19 -12.58
C TYR A 37 -2.14 2.71 -11.31
N LEU A 38 -2.85 3.57 -10.59
CA LEU A 38 -2.43 4.22 -9.36
C LEU A 38 -3.57 4.14 -8.34
N THR A 39 -3.23 3.91 -7.07
CA THR A 39 -4.20 4.01 -5.97
C THR A 39 -3.55 4.64 -4.74
N ASN A 40 -4.33 5.45 -4.03
CA ASN A 40 -3.93 6.09 -2.79
C ASN A 40 -4.10 5.11 -1.62
N LEU A 41 -3.04 4.88 -0.85
CA LEU A 41 -3.12 4.15 0.41
C LEU A 41 -3.62 5.11 1.50
N VAL A 42 -4.93 5.10 1.75
CA VAL A 42 -5.55 6.01 2.73
C VAL A 42 -5.55 5.43 4.14
N ASP A 43 -5.56 4.10 4.28
CA ASP A 43 -5.58 3.46 5.59
C ASP A 43 -4.17 3.09 6.10
N THR A 44 -3.99 3.18 7.41
CA THR A 44 -2.77 2.73 8.10
C THR A 44 -2.69 1.20 8.16
N GLY A 45 -1.63 0.59 7.60
CA GLY A 45 -1.32 -0.84 7.69
C GLY A 45 -0.70 -1.40 6.40
N GLU A 46 0.04 -2.51 6.49
CA GLU A 46 0.54 -3.27 5.32
C GLU A 46 -0.64 -3.91 4.57
N LYS A 47 -1.30 -3.13 3.72
CA LYS A 47 -2.52 -3.53 3.04
C LYS A 47 -2.22 -4.06 1.64
N HIS A 48 -1.75 -5.31 1.58
CA HIS A 48 -1.51 -6.01 0.31
C HIS A 48 -2.76 -6.17 -0.58
N PHE A 49 -3.97 -6.00 -0.02
CA PHE A 49 -5.21 -6.06 -0.80
C PHE A 49 -5.27 -5.01 -1.91
N TYR A 50 -4.62 -3.85 -1.76
CA TYR A 50 -4.58 -2.83 -2.81
C TYR A 50 -3.82 -3.33 -4.03
N THR A 51 -2.69 -4.03 -3.83
CA THR A 51 -1.92 -4.64 -4.91
C THR A 51 -2.74 -5.70 -5.63
N VAL A 52 -3.45 -6.56 -4.89
CA VAL A 52 -4.34 -7.59 -5.47
C VAL A 52 -5.47 -6.95 -6.28
N ALA A 53 -6.08 -5.88 -5.78
CA ALA A 53 -7.14 -5.17 -6.50
C ALA A 53 -6.64 -4.53 -7.80
N LEU A 54 -5.43 -3.96 -7.80
CA LEU A 54 -4.81 -3.42 -9.01
C LEU A 54 -4.49 -4.52 -10.03
N VAL A 55 -3.99 -5.69 -9.58
CA VAL A 55 -3.76 -6.84 -10.45
C VAL A 55 -5.07 -7.29 -11.10
N GLN A 56 -6.15 -7.43 -10.33
CA GLN A 56 -7.46 -7.77 -10.88
C GLN A 56 -7.90 -6.76 -11.94
N LYS A 57 -7.67 -5.46 -11.70
CA LYS A 57 -8.02 -4.42 -12.65
C LYS A 57 -7.28 -4.55 -13.99
N VAL A 58 -6.02 -4.99 -13.97
CA VAL A 58 -5.26 -5.31 -15.19
C VAL A 58 -5.87 -6.51 -15.89
N MET A 59 -6.17 -7.58 -15.15
CA MET A 59 -6.74 -8.80 -15.70
C MET A 59 -8.09 -8.56 -16.38
N ASP A 60 -8.92 -7.67 -15.83
CA ASP A 60 -10.22 -7.28 -16.42
C ASP A 60 -10.09 -6.58 -17.78
N GLN A 61 -8.91 -6.05 -18.13
CA GLN A 61 -8.65 -5.44 -19.44
C GLN A 61 -8.06 -6.41 -20.45
N LEU A 62 -7.71 -7.62 -20.02
CA LEU A 62 -7.16 -8.65 -20.89
C LEU A 62 -8.27 -9.56 -21.44
N PRO A 63 -8.08 -10.17 -22.61
CA PRO A 63 -8.99 -11.18 -23.11
C PRO A 63 -9.16 -12.32 -22.10
N ALA A 64 -10.36 -12.91 -22.00
CA ALA A 64 -10.64 -13.99 -21.05
C ALA A 64 -9.73 -15.23 -21.23
N ALA A 65 -9.17 -15.43 -22.43
CA ALA A 65 -8.23 -16.50 -22.72
C ALA A 65 -6.76 -16.15 -22.41
N ALA A 66 -6.48 -14.91 -21.98
CA ALA A 66 -5.13 -14.48 -21.65
C ALA A 66 -4.63 -15.20 -20.40
N THR A 67 -3.39 -15.70 -20.46
CA THR A 67 -2.68 -16.25 -19.31
C THR A 67 -1.83 -15.16 -18.68
N VAL A 68 -1.99 -14.91 -17.38
CA VAL A 68 -1.25 -13.90 -16.63
C VAL A 68 -0.34 -14.58 -15.63
N GLY A 69 0.97 -14.29 -15.70
CA GLY A 69 1.96 -14.71 -14.71
C GLY A 69 2.37 -13.52 -13.83
N ILE A 70 2.50 -13.75 -12.52
CA ILE A 70 2.91 -12.73 -11.55
C ILE A 70 4.11 -13.25 -10.78
N LEU A 71 5.19 -12.48 -10.81
CA LEU A 71 6.33 -12.69 -9.92
C LEU A 71 6.08 -11.87 -8.64
N TYR A 72 6.11 -12.53 -7.48
CA TYR A 72 5.96 -11.88 -6.18
C TYR A 72 7.21 -12.13 -5.32
N ASP A 73 7.60 -11.13 -4.53
CA ASP A 73 8.66 -11.30 -3.55
C ASP A 73 8.15 -12.11 -2.37
N ILE A 74 8.80 -13.24 -2.07
CA ILE A 74 8.44 -14.13 -0.96
C ILE A 74 8.62 -13.48 0.41
N ALA A 75 9.44 -12.44 0.52
CA ALA A 75 9.59 -11.66 1.75
C ALA A 75 8.38 -10.73 1.98
N CYS A 76 7.64 -10.37 0.92
CA CYS A 76 6.39 -9.62 1.02
C CYS A 76 5.23 -10.57 1.34
N GLN A 77 5.01 -10.81 2.63
CA GLN A 77 3.98 -11.73 3.13
C GLN A 77 2.56 -11.24 2.79
N LEU A 78 1.90 -11.90 1.85
CA LEU A 78 0.51 -11.58 1.47
C LEU A 78 -0.49 -11.92 2.59
N HIS A 79 -0.16 -12.91 3.42
CA HIS A 79 -0.97 -13.37 4.54
C HIS A 79 -0.09 -13.57 5.76
N ARG A 80 -0.44 -12.93 6.88
CA ARG A 80 0.15 -13.21 8.19
C ARG A 80 -0.91 -13.96 8.99
N SER A 81 -0.76 -15.29 9.10
CA SER A 81 -1.53 -16.13 10.02
C SER A 81 -1.10 -15.90 11.46
#